data_AF-A0A1R3RWW6-F1
#
_entry.id   AF-A0A1R3RWW6-F1
#
_cell.length_a   1.000
_cell.length_b   1.000
_cell.length_c   1.000
_cell.angle_alpha   90.00
_cell.angle_beta   90.00
_cell.angle_gamma   90.00
#
_symmetry.space_group_name_H-M   'P 1'
#
loop_
_entity.id
_entity.type
_entity.pdbx_description
1 polymer ?
#
loop_
_entity_poly.entity_id
_entity_poly.type
_entity_poly.pdbx_seq_one_letter_code
_entity_poly.pdbx_strand_id
1 'polypeptide(L)'
;MLQISPSMSVFSLVHMPVAFTLYLRVAVFLLRALVRSQGPIPSNPDEVLDVESRDRYRSIKVHVYRTITNSLHKPPPVLINFHGSGFVVPAHGSDNAFCRQISHQTGYTVLDVQHHLAPEHPFPAPVHDAEDIVNWVLSRPTEFDSSRVAISGFSAGGTLALAAASTVFPPQTFSSVLAFYPVVTAFADPDAAVAPDPNGHPIPAFLMRLFAQCYVPSGVDPWDPRISPSRANVDGFPPRVLIITAAYDSLAVEGEELAARLRDTPGRTVVGERMERCSHVWDKLAQPGTYEWEATEHSGNHGTNFWDEYGVNAEGYLRYMYRSSRGIRPTTSVNPSHKTVYVHSQLLTTHPAHPDFPPSNIPPNPQHYPNKMPLKPGFTLAPIPPTPEASRHISAIERSAIHQSNDTSFVRLIWNNSPPDETEEEEEDPENEDPFHAIDMLSNPANKYSWIIDSATGTPVAYGWWQHAKGKTEEEWAITYANRYRPEGMNKALMDATSGARFLKRAKLLNTQDTLSMVSFLKELYVRPEFQRQGLGGVLVQRGVEEADRLGLQAYTEASKDGYGLYVKHGFEEVDRVTVDLEPWGGKPGEYNSYGLLMRPART
;
A
#
# COMPACT_ATOMS: atom_id res chain seq x y z
N MET A 1 48.46 -21.82 -67.51
CA MET A 1 47.20 -21.92 -66.73
C MET A 1 47.55 -21.59 -65.29
N LEU A 2 47.04 -20.47 -64.80
CA LEU A 2 47.21 -19.99 -63.43
C LEU A 2 46.50 -20.93 -62.44
N GLN A 3 47.12 -21.20 -61.30
CA GLN A 3 46.39 -21.21 -60.03
C GLN A 3 47.32 -20.86 -58.85
N ILE A 4 46.82 -19.91 -58.06
CA ILE A 4 47.47 -19.17 -56.97
C ILE A 4 47.05 -19.84 -55.64
N SER A 5 47.97 -19.93 -54.66
CA SER A 5 47.73 -20.33 -53.24
C SER A 5 47.35 -19.10 -52.37
N PRO A 6 47.12 -19.10 -51.03
CA PRO A 6 46.94 -20.14 -49.99
C PRO A 6 45.86 -19.76 -48.91
N SER A 7 45.86 -20.43 -47.74
CA SER A 7 45.29 -20.03 -46.41
C SER A 7 43.86 -20.48 -46.03
N MET A 8 43.74 -21.66 -45.38
CA MET A 8 42.67 -21.88 -44.41
C MET A 8 43.05 -21.15 -43.12
N SER A 9 42.30 -20.12 -42.81
CA SER A 9 42.63 -19.12 -41.81
C SER A 9 42.33 -19.60 -40.39
N VAL A 10 43.27 -19.30 -39.50
CA VAL A 10 43.09 -19.23 -38.04
C VAL A 10 41.99 -18.22 -37.63
N PHE A 11 41.33 -17.57 -38.60
CA PHE A 11 40.24 -16.61 -38.38
C PHE A 11 38.91 -17.28 -37.99
N SER A 12 38.63 -18.54 -38.36
CA SER A 12 37.28 -19.10 -38.15
C SER A 12 36.92 -19.47 -36.70
N LEU A 13 37.89 -19.70 -35.80
CA LEU A 13 37.61 -20.01 -34.38
C LEU A 13 37.62 -18.78 -33.45
N VAL A 14 38.34 -17.71 -33.82
CA VAL A 14 38.45 -16.49 -32.99
C VAL A 14 37.29 -15.50 -33.26
N HIS A 15 36.56 -15.67 -34.37
CA HIS A 15 35.46 -14.78 -34.78
C HIS A 15 34.09 -15.17 -34.24
N MET A 16 33.90 -16.43 -33.84
CA MET A 16 32.65 -16.92 -33.24
C MET A 16 32.32 -16.22 -31.90
N PRO A 17 33.26 -16.04 -30.95
CA PRO A 17 32.99 -15.35 -29.70
C PRO A 17 32.65 -13.87 -29.91
N VAL A 18 33.38 -13.18 -30.79
CA VAL A 18 33.16 -11.73 -31.04
C VAL A 18 31.84 -11.49 -31.75
N ALA A 19 31.52 -12.29 -32.78
CA ALA A 19 30.24 -12.19 -33.48
C ALA A 19 29.07 -12.55 -32.56
N PHE A 20 29.24 -13.53 -31.67
CA PHE A 20 28.24 -13.91 -30.68
C PHE A 20 28.02 -12.83 -29.62
N THR A 21 29.10 -12.25 -29.05
CA THR A 21 28.98 -11.11 -28.12
C THR A 21 28.35 -9.89 -28.79
N LEU A 22 28.68 -9.62 -30.05
CA LEU A 22 28.05 -8.53 -30.81
C LEU A 22 26.56 -8.81 -31.03
N TYR A 23 26.20 -10.05 -31.38
CA TYR A 23 24.80 -10.48 -31.49
C TYR A 23 24.03 -10.26 -30.18
N LEU A 24 24.58 -10.69 -29.03
CA LEU A 24 23.96 -10.47 -27.72
C LEU A 24 23.78 -8.98 -27.43
N ARG A 25 24.80 -8.15 -27.70
CA ARG A 25 24.70 -6.68 -27.52
C ARG A 25 23.62 -6.06 -28.38
N VAL A 26 23.47 -6.49 -29.64
CA VAL A 26 22.40 -5.99 -30.53
C VAL A 26 21.02 -6.45 -30.04
N ALA A 27 20.87 -7.73 -29.68
CA ALA A 27 19.61 -8.25 -29.14
C ALA A 27 19.19 -7.52 -27.85
N VAL A 28 20.15 -7.30 -26.94
CA VAL A 28 19.93 -6.55 -25.69
C VAL A 28 19.64 -5.08 -25.96
N PHE A 29 20.30 -4.46 -26.93
CA PHE A 29 20.00 -3.09 -27.34
C PHE A 29 18.54 -2.95 -27.80
N LEU A 30 18.07 -3.88 -28.64
CA LEU A 30 16.68 -3.88 -29.12
C LEU A 30 15.69 -4.14 -27.98
N LEU A 31 15.98 -5.10 -27.10
CA LEU A 31 15.16 -5.39 -25.92
C LEU A 31 15.04 -4.15 -25.01
N ARG A 32 16.16 -3.49 -24.69
CA ARG A 32 16.18 -2.29 -23.85
C ARG A 32 15.48 -1.11 -24.54
N ALA A 33 15.58 -0.98 -25.86
CA ALA A 33 14.84 0.03 -26.62
C ALA A 33 13.33 -0.20 -26.53
N LEU A 34 12.87 -1.46 -26.63
CA LEU A 34 11.47 -1.83 -26.45
C LEU A 34 11.00 -1.50 -25.03
N VAL A 35 11.75 -1.88 -24.00
CA VAL A 35 11.41 -1.54 -22.60
C VAL A 35 11.34 -0.03 -22.39
N ARG A 36 12.31 0.74 -22.89
CA ARG A 36 12.32 2.21 -22.79
C ARG A 36 11.11 2.85 -23.49
N SER A 37 10.57 2.24 -24.54
CA SER A 37 9.38 2.74 -25.24
C SER A 37 8.11 2.68 -24.39
N GLN A 38 8.11 1.90 -23.30
CA GLN A 38 6.99 1.79 -22.36
C GLN A 38 6.95 2.94 -21.33
N GLY A 39 7.94 3.82 -21.35
CA GLY A 39 8.02 4.99 -20.47
C GLY A 39 9.03 4.83 -19.33
N PRO A 40 9.27 5.91 -18.55
CA PRO A 40 10.15 5.86 -17.39
C PRO A 40 9.53 5.00 -16.29
N ILE A 41 10.38 4.32 -15.53
CA ILE A 41 9.95 3.57 -14.35
C ILE A 41 9.59 4.58 -13.25
N PRO A 42 8.34 4.60 -12.77
CA PRO A 42 7.94 5.54 -11.73
C PRO A 42 8.54 5.12 -10.40
N SER A 43 9.49 5.90 -9.89
CA SER A 43 10.05 5.75 -8.54
C SER A 43 10.06 7.09 -7.83
N ASN A 44 9.69 7.10 -6.55
CA ASN A 44 9.68 8.28 -5.70
C ASN A 44 10.40 7.97 -4.37
N PRO A 45 11.74 7.81 -4.39
CA PRO A 45 12.52 7.62 -3.17
C PRO A 45 12.59 8.91 -2.33
N ASP A 46 12.89 8.79 -1.04
CA ASP A 46 13.07 9.95 -0.17
C ASP A 46 14.43 10.62 -0.38
N GLU A 47 15.44 9.82 -0.74
CA GLU A 47 16.79 10.27 -1.05
C GLU A 47 17.41 9.37 -2.12
N VAL A 48 18.34 9.94 -2.90
CA VAL A 48 19.18 9.20 -3.84
C VAL A 48 20.63 9.37 -3.40
N LEU A 49 21.30 8.26 -3.13
CA LEU A 49 22.71 8.22 -2.76
C LEU A 49 23.56 7.66 -3.90
N ASP A 50 24.79 8.14 -3.99
CA ASP A 50 25.85 7.57 -4.81
C ASP A 50 26.88 6.91 -3.88
N VAL A 51 26.84 5.57 -3.82
CA VAL A 51 27.76 4.78 -3.00
C VAL A 51 29.01 4.44 -3.81
N GLU A 52 30.19 4.55 -3.22
CA GLU A 52 31.45 4.19 -3.89
C GLU A 52 31.47 2.70 -4.24
N SER A 53 31.75 2.37 -5.49
CA SER A 53 32.00 0.99 -5.94
C SER A 53 33.50 0.70 -5.88
N ARG A 54 33.87 -0.58 -5.74
CA ARG A 54 35.26 -1.04 -5.94
C ARG A 54 35.79 -0.69 -7.34
N ASP A 55 34.91 -0.52 -8.32
CA ASP A 55 35.25 -0.03 -9.64
C ASP A 55 35.42 1.51 -9.61
N ARG A 56 36.68 1.97 -9.67
CA ARG A 56 37.09 3.39 -9.50
C ARG A 56 36.36 4.45 -10.33
N TYR A 57 35.63 4.05 -11.36
CA TYR A 57 34.92 4.95 -12.27
C TYR A 57 33.40 4.82 -12.19
N ARG A 58 32.89 4.16 -11.14
CA ARG A 58 31.46 3.93 -10.93
C ARG A 58 31.05 4.24 -9.50
N SER A 59 29.92 4.91 -9.36
CA SER A 59 29.11 4.91 -8.14
C SER A 59 27.93 3.95 -8.31
N ILE A 60 27.54 3.29 -7.22
CA ILE A 60 26.32 2.51 -7.13
C ILE A 60 25.22 3.47 -6.68
N LYS A 61 24.26 3.75 -7.57
CA LYS A 61 23.10 4.56 -7.22
C LYS A 61 22.17 3.76 -6.30
N VAL A 62 21.73 4.39 -5.22
CA VAL A 62 20.82 3.79 -4.24
C VAL A 62 19.64 4.71 -4.02
N HIS A 63 18.43 4.17 -4.19
CA HIS A 63 17.19 4.82 -3.79
C HIS A 63 16.90 4.48 -2.34
N VAL A 64 16.78 5.50 -1.49
CA VAL A 64 16.59 5.35 -0.05
C VAL A 64 15.14 5.66 0.32
N TYR A 65 14.55 4.77 1.11
CA TYR A 65 13.21 4.91 1.68
C TYR A 65 13.35 4.91 3.21
N ARG A 66 12.87 5.97 3.86
CA ARG A 66 12.93 6.14 5.32
C ARG A 66 11.54 6.30 5.92
N THR A 67 11.37 5.79 7.13
CA THR A 67 10.21 6.12 7.95
C THR A 67 10.38 7.48 8.65
N ILE A 68 9.27 8.21 8.83
CA ILE A 68 9.23 9.52 9.51
C ILE A 68 9.33 9.35 11.05
N THR A 69 9.21 8.13 11.57
CA THR A 69 9.13 7.84 13.02
C THR A 69 10.47 7.65 13.73
N ASN A 70 11.62 7.89 13.10
CA ASN A 70 12.90 7.66 13.78
C ASN A 70 13.09 8.62 14.96
N SER A 71 12.94 8.08 16.17
CA SER A 71 13.42 8.66 17.41
C SER A 71 14.89 9.06 17.21
N LEU A 72 15.25 10.29 17.56
CA LEU A 72 16.57 10.92 17.36
C LEU A 72 17.77 10.19 18.00
N HIS A 73 17.61 8.97 18.54
CA HIS A 73 18.56 8.34 19.46
C HIS A 73 18.98 6.90 19.13
N LYS A 74 18.45 6.23 18.09
CA LYS A 74 18.94 4.89 17.66
C LYS A 74 18.98 4.73 16.13
N PRO A 75 20.03 4.09 15.56
CA PRO A 75 20.08 3.75 14.14
C PRO A 75 18.93 2.81 13.74
N PRO A 76 18.25 3.03 12.61
CA PRO A 76 17.18 2.15 12.12
C PRO A 76 17.73 0.81 11.60
N PRO A 77 16.91 -0.26 11.62
CA PRO A 77 17.24 -1.47 10.89
C PRO A 77 17.21 -1.20 9.37
N VAL A 78 17.86 -2.07 8.59
CA VAL A 78 18.12 -1.81 7.16
C VAL A 78 17.81 -3.00 6.28
N LEU A 79 17.09 -2.76 5.18
CA LEU A 79 16.78 -3.76 4.16
C LEU A 79 17.48 -3.34 2.86
N ILE A 80 18.33 -4.20 2.33
CA ILE A 80 18.99 -3.98 1.04
C ILE A 80 18.21 -4.74 -0.03
N ASN A 81 17.60 -4.02 -0.98
CA ASN A 81 16.79 -4.59 -2.05
C ASN A 81 17.51 -4.57 -3.41
N PHE A 82 17.38 -5.66 -4.17
CA PHE A 82 17.85 -5.78 -5.55
C PHE A 82 16.70 -6.06 -6.51
N HIS A 83 16.59 -5.22 -7.55
CA HIS A 83 15.48 -5.30 -8.49
C HIS A 83 15.60 -6.47 -9.49
N GLY A 84 14.45 -6.95 -9.95
CA GLY A 84 14.36 -7.91 -11.06
C GLY A 84 14.78 -7.28 -12.38
N SER A 85 15.61 -7.97 -13.16
CA SER A 85 16.14 -7.44 -14.43
C SER A 85 16.56 -8.49 -15.46
N GLY A 86 16.51 -9.78 -15.11
CA GLY A 86 17.24 -10.81 -15.86
C GLY A 86 18.73 -10.50 -15.98
N PHE A 87 19.28 -9.67 -15.07
CA PHE A 87 20.60 -9.04 -15.15
C PHE A 87 20.84 -8.15 -16.36
N VAL A 88 19.83 -7.87 -17.20
CA VAL A 88 20.00 -7.21 -18.49
C VAL A 88 19.16 -5.95 -18.62
N VAL A 89 17.94 -5.96 -18.08
CA VAL A 89 16.96 -4.88 -18.22
C VAL A 89 17.18 -3.80 -17.16
N PRO A 90 17.27 -2.50 -17.55
CA PRO A 90 17.42 -1.40 -16.60
C PRO A 90 16.10 -1.15 -15.88
N ALA A 91 15.92 -1.82 -14.75
CA ALA A 91 14.68 -1.85 -13.98
C ALA A 91 14.79 -1.25 -12.56
N HIS A 92 15.89 -0.55 -12.25
CA HIS A 92 16.06 0.11 -10.96
C HIS A 92 14.91 1.08 -10.66
N GLY A 93 14.37 1.03 -9.44
CA GLY A 93 13.17 1.74 -9.03
C GLY A 93 11.85 1.01 -9.32
N SER A 94 11.86 -0.15 -9.99
CA SER A 94 10.63 -0.93 -10.26
C SER A 94 9.95 -1.43 -8.99
N ASP A 95 10.70 -1.58 -7.91
CA ASP A 95 10.23 -2.12 -6.64
C ASP A 95 9.77 -1.01 -5.69
N ASN A 96 9.54 0.21 -6.20
CA ASN A 96 9.23 1.39 -5.40
C ASN A 96 8.07 1.18 -4.41
N ALA A 97 6.99 0.52 -4.84
CA ALA A 97 5.83 0.25 -3.97
C ALA A 97 6.23 -0.67 -2.81
N PHE A 98 6.96 -1.75 -3.09
CA PHE A 98 7.48 -2.68 -2.09
C PHE A 98 8.43 -1.97 -1.12
N CYS A 99 9.44 -1.24 -1.62
CA CYS A 99 10.40 -0.54 -0.78
C CYS A 99 9.74 0.49 0.14
N ARG A 100 8.77 1.24 -0.38
CA ARG A 100 7.98 2.21 0.39
C ARG A 100 7.14 1.52 1.46
N GLN A 101 6.44 0.44 1.10
CA GLN A 101 5.59 -0.32 2.00
C GLN A 101 6.41 -0.93 3.15
N ILE A 102 7.53 -1.59 2.85
CA ILE A 102 8.40 -2.15 3.90
C ILE A 102 8.90 -1.04 4.82
N SER A 103 9.37 0.09 4.27
CA SER A 103 9.87 1.18 5.10
C SER A 103 8.81 1.74 6.05
N HIS A 104 7.58 1.92 5.56
CA HIS A 104 6.47 2.44 6.35
C HIS A 104 5.96 1.44 7.39
N GLN A 105 5.84 0.16 7.04
CA GLN A 105 5.22 -0.85 7.90
C GLN A 105 6.17 -1.43 8.95
N THR A 106 7.49 -1.40 8.70
CA THR A 106 8.46 -2.10 9.57
C THR A 106 9.46 -1.17 10.25
N GLY A 107 9.51 0.10 9.84
CA GLY A 107 10.52 1.05 10.29
C GLY A 107 11.93 0.79 9.76
N TYR A 108 12.10 -0.17 8.84
CA TYR A 108 13.35 -0.38 8.12
C TYR A 108 13.66 0.81 7.22
N THR A 109 14.93 1.21 7.18
CA THR A 109 15.45 1.98 6.06
C THR A 109 15.67 1.01 4.89
N VAL A 110 15.03 1.27 3.76
CA VAL A 110 15.17 0.39 2.58
C VAL A 110 16.10 1.05 1.58
N LEU A 111 17.12 0.30 1.15
CA LEU A 111 18.12 0.69 0.15
C LEU A 111 17.86 -0.11 -1.12
N ASP A 112 17.24 0.50 -2.13
CA ASP A 112 17.01 -0.11 -3.45
C ASP A 112 18.19 0.17 -4.38
N VAL A 113 18.92 -0.88 -4.74
CA VAL A 113 20.28 -0.80 -5.29
C VAL A 113 20.29 -0.92 -6.82
N GLN A 114 21.00 -0.02 -7.50
CA GLN A 114 21.28 -0.12 -8.93
C GLN A 114 22.51 -1.00 -9.22
N HIS A 115 22.32 -2.31 -9.25
CA HIS A 115 23.39 -3.24 -9.63
C HIS A 115 23.72 -3.20 -11.12
N HIS A 116 24.90 -3.71 -11.45
CA HIS A 116 25.44 -3.84 -12.79
C HIS A 116 24.54 -4.68 -13.69
N LEU A 117 24.56 -4.38 -14.98
CA LEU A 117 23.82 -5.15 -15.98
C LEU A 117 24.77 -5.77 -16.99
N ALA A 118 24.47 -7.01 -17.34
CA ALA A 118 24.98 -7.72 -18.48
C ALA A 118 24.34 -7.20 -19.79
N PRO A 119 25.01 -7.35 -20.94
CA PRO A 119 26.31 -8.03 -21.14
C PRO A 119 27.53 -7.12 -20.93
N GLU A 120 27.33 -5.85 -20.57
CA GLU A 120 28.44 -4.92 -20.31
C GLU A 120 29.26 -5.33 -19.07
N HIS A 121 28.55 -5.74 -18.02
CA HIS A 121 29.10 -6.13 -16.74
C HIS A 121 28.48 -7.46 -16.29
N PRO A 122 28.89 -8.60 -16.90
CA PRO A 122 28.37 -9.92 -16.54
C PRO A 122 28.88 -10.35 -15.15
N PHE A 123 28.50 -11.55 -14.72
CA PHE A 123 29.02 -12.15 -13.49
C PHE A 123 30.57 -12.08 -13.44
N PRO A 124 31.17 -11.70 -12.29
CA PRO A 124 30.56 -11.47 -10.98
C PRO A 124 30.21 -10.00 -10.66
N ALA A 125 30.17 -9.09 -11.65
CA ALA A 125 30.02 -7.65 -11.35
C ALA A 125 28.76 -7.30 -10.53
N PRO A 126 27.56 -7.86 -10.81
CA PRO A 126 26.38 -7.61 -9.96
C PRO A 126 26.52 -8.16 -8.53
N VAL A 127 27.28 -9.25 -8.34
CA VAL A 127 27.57 -9.83 -7.02
C VAL A 127 28.53 -8.92 -6.24
N HIS A 128 29.54 -8.34 -6.91
CA HIS A 128 30.43 -7.36 -6.31
C HIS A 128 29.69 -6.10 -5.85
N ASP A 129 28.65 -5.68 -6.56
CA ASP A 129 27.83 -4.54 -6.13
C ASP A 129 27.05 -4.84 -4.86
N ALA A 130 26.49 -6.04 -4.77
CA ALA A 130 25.81 -6.48 -3.55
C ALA A 130 26.81 -6.52 -2.38
N GLU A 131 28.03 -7.01 -2.63
CA GLU A 131 29.10 -7.03 -1.64
C GLU A 131 29.51 -5.61 -1.19
N ASP A 132 29.68 -4.68 -2.14
CA ASP A 132 30.04 -3.28 -1.86
C ASP A 132 28.96 -2.57 -1.03
N ILE A 133 27.68 -2.73 -1.37
CA ILE A 133 26.58 -2.12 -0.61
C ILE A 133 26.46 -2.71 0.79
N VAL A 134 26.55 -4.03 0.95
CA VAL A 134 26.49 -4.67 2.27
C VAL A 134 27.64 -4.19 3.14
N ASN A 135 28.88 -4.17 2.62
CA ASN A 135 30.03 -3.64 3.36
C ASN A 135 29.88 -2.15 3.69
N TRP A 136 29.33 -1.36 2.77
CA TRP A 136 29.03 0.06 2.98
C TRP A 136 28.04 0.27 4.15
N VAL A 137 26.98 -0.55 4.23
CA VAL A 137 26.03 -0.54 5.35
C VAL A 137 26.71 -0.95 6.65
N LEU A 138 27.43 -2.08 6.67
CA LEU A 138 28.10 -2.60 7.86
C LEU A 138 29.17 -1.64 8.43
N SER A 139 29.77 -0.81 7.57
CA SER A 139 30.74 0.22 7.97
C SER A 139 30.12 1.45 8.64
N ARG A 140 28.79 1.57 8.68
CA ARG A 140 28.06 2.74 9.22
C ARG A 140 27.10 2.39 10.36
N PRO A 141 27.60 1.84 11.48
CA PRO A 141 26.76 1.43 12.61
C PRO A 141 26.04 2.61 13.31
N THR A 142 26.43 3.86 13.05
CA THR A 142 25.73 5.06 13.54
C THR A 142 24.53 5.44 12.68
N GLU A 143 24.48 4.98 11.43
CA GLU A 143 23.41 5.26 10.47
C GLU A 143 22.47 4.06 10.31
N PHE A 144 22.99 2.84 10.48
CA PHE A 144 22.23 1.59 10.35
C PHE A 144 22.48 0.68 11.55
N ASP A 145 21.44 0.01 12.02
CA ASP A 145 21.54 -1.05 13.00
C ASP A 145 22.12 -2.31 12.36
N SER A 146 23.44 -2.50 12.53
CA SER A 146 24.19 -3.63 11.96
C SER A 146 23.77 -4.99 12.51
N SER A 147 22.97 -5.05 13.59
CA SER A 147 22.40 -6.29 14.11
C SER A 147 21.10 -6.70 13.41
N ARG A 148 20.51 -5.80 12.62
CA ARG A 148 19.25 -5.98 11.91
C ARG A 148 19.37 -5.55 10.45
N VAL A 149 20.27 -6.24 9.74
CA VAL A 149 20.43 -6.13 8.29
C VAL A 149 19.64 -7.25 7.63
N ALA A 150 18.68 -6.91 6.78
CA ALA A 150 17.96 -7.85 5.92
C ALA A 150 18.34 -7.61 4.46
N ILE A 151 18.15 -8.62 3.62
CA ILE A 151 18.40 -8.53 2.17
C ILE A 151 17.23 -9.10 1.39
N SER A 152 16.83 -8.43 0.31
CA SER A 152 15.72 -8.87 -0.54
C SER A 152 16.01 -8.72 -2.02
N GLY A 153 15.24 -9.42 -2.84
CA GLY A 153 15.18 -9.12 -4.26
C GLY A 153 14.17 -9.92 -5.04
N PHE A 154 13.93 -9.47 -6.26
CA PHE A 154 12.93 -10.03 -7.18
C PHE A 154 13.60 -10.64 -8.40
N SER A 155 13.17 -11.83 -8.84
CA SER A 155 13.73 -12.52 -10.02
C SER A 155 15.27 -12.62 -9.93
N ALA A 156 16.01 -12.08 -10.91
CA ALA A 156 17.47 -11.96 -10.89
C ALA A 156 18.03 -11.24 -9.64
N GLY A 157 17.31 -10.26 -9.10
CA GLY A 157 17.67 -9.63 -7.81
C GLY A 157 17.48 -10.58 -6.63
N GLY A 158 16.50 -11.48 -6.69
CA GLY A 158 16.33 -12.57 -5.72
C GLY A 158 17.50 -13.55 -5.76
N THR A 159 18.05 -13.83 -6.95
CA THR A 159 19.31 -14.58 -7.12
C THR A 159 20.46 -13.87 -6.38
N LEU A 160 20.62 -12.55 -6.55
CA LEU A 160 21.65 -11.78 -5.86
C LEU A 160 21.49 -11.81 -4.35
N ALA A 161 20.27 -11.62 -3.85
CA ALA A 161 19.97 -11.66 -2.43
C ALA A 161 20.32 -13.03 -1.81
N LEU A 162 19.90 -14.13 -2.46
CA LEU A 162 20.23 -15.48 -2.01
C LEU A 162 21.72 -15.79 -2.11
N ALA A 163 22.39 -15.39 -3.20
CA ALA A 163 23.83 -15.58 -3.38
C ALA A 163 24.64 -14.84 -2.31
N ALA A 164 24.32 -13.56 -2.09
CA ALA A 164 24.99 -12.74 -1.07
C ALA A 164 24.79 -13.31 0.33
N ALA A 165 23.55 -13.67 0.68
CA ALA A 165 23.19 -14.18 1.99
C ALA A 165 23.73 -15.58 2.30
N SER A 166 23.95 -16.42 1.28
CA SER A 166 24.35 -17.82 1.48
C SER A 166 25.82 -18.10 1.23
N THR A 167 26.49 -17.28 0.42
CA THR A 167 27.81 -17.62 -0.15
C THR A 167 28.85 -16.53 0.00
N VAL A 168 28.44 -15.25 -0.05
CA VAL A 168 29.38 -14.11 -0.01
C VAL A 168 29.68 -13.70 1.42
N PHE A 169 28.66 -13.68 2.28
CA PHE A 169 28.78 -13.28 3.67
C PHE A 169 28.54 -14.44 4.64
N PRO A 170 29.07 -14.36 5.88
CA PRO A 170 28.68 -15.28 6.94
C PRO A 170 27.17 -15.27 7.19
N PRO A 171 26.56 -16.42 7.58
CA PRO A 171 25.11 -16.52 7.79
C PRO A 171 24.57 -15.58 8.88
N GLN A 172 25.42 -15.09 9.79
CA GLN A 172 25.03 -14.15 10.85
C GLN A 172 24.97 -12.70 10.39
N THR A 173 25.45 -12.38 9.19
CA THR A 173 25.41 -11.02 8.64
C THR A 173 23.97 -10.54 8.42
N PHE A 174 23.06 -11.44 8.05
CA PHE A 174 21.68 -11.10 7.74
C PHE A 174 20.70 -11.68 8.76
N SER A 175 19.78 -10.85 9.24
CA SER A 175 18.66 -11.26 10.08
C SER A 175 17.62 -12.07 9.28
N SER A 176 17.49 -11.77 7.99
CA SER A 176 16.62 -12.48 7.04
C SER A 176 17.02 -12.25 5.58
N VAL A 177 16.64 -13.19 4.71
CA VAL A 177 16.65 -13.04 3.25
C VAL A 177 15.25 -13.24 2.67
N LEU A 178 14.82 -12.36 1.76
CA LEU A 178 13.52 -12.41 1.09
C LEU A 178 13.72 -12.49 -0.43
N ALA A 179 13.35 -13.60 -1.04
CA ALA A 179 13.52 -13.82 -2.47
C ALA A 179 12.16 -14.04 -3.15
N PHE A 180 11.80 -13.14 -4.07
CA PHE A 180 10.55 -13.21 -4.83
C PHE A 180 10.82 -13.77 -6.21
N TYR A 181 10.17 -14.90 -6.52
CA TYR A 181 10.29 -15.68 -7.75
C TYR A 181 11.73 -15.77 -8.27
N PRO A 182 12.69 -16.18 -7.40
CA PRO A 182 14.10 -16.11 -7.74
C PRO A 182 14.47 -17.13 -8.82
N VAL A 183 15.46 -16.79 -9.63
CA VAL A 183 16.20 -17.81 -10.42
C VAL A 183 17.24 -18.43 -9.48
N VAL A 184 17.13 -19.72 -9.20
CA VAL A 184 18.06 -20.40 -8.28
C VAL A 184 18.96 -21.39 -8.99
N THR A 185 18.69 -21.71 -10.26
CA THR A 185 19.56 -22.53 -11.12
C THR A 185 19.71 -21.92 -12.51
N ALA A 186 20.92 -21.45 -12.83
CA ALA A 186 21.18 -20.77 -14.11
C ALA A 186 21.19 -21.67 -15.36
N PHE A 187 21.15 -23.00 -15.19
CA PHE A 187 21.29 -23.98 -16.28
C PHE A 187 20.21 -25.08 -16.28
N ALA A 188 19.04 -24.80 -15.73
CA ALA A 188 17.86 -25.59 -16.10
C ALA A 188 17.60 -25.38 -17.60
N ASP A 189 17.41 -26.45 -18.37
CA ASP A 189 17.00 -26.32 -19.78
C ASP A 189 15.64 -25.60 -19.81
N PRO A 190 15.57 -24.36 -20.34
CA PRO A 190 14.35 -23.58 -20.27
C PRO A 190 13.24 -24.16 -21.17
N ASP A 191 13.58 -25.05 -22.12
CA ASP A 191 12.57 -25.79 -22.88
C ASP A 191 12.01 -26.99 -22.09
N ALA A 192 12.74 -27.47 -21.07
CA ALA A 192 12.31 -28.54 -20.17
C ALA A 192 11.68 -28.02 -18.87
N ALA A 193 11.84 -26.73 -18.56
CA ALA A 193 11.25 -26.10 -17.39
C ALA A 193 9.74 -25.90 -17.59
N VAL A 194 8.94 -26.55 -16.76
CA VAL A 194 7.47 -26.52 -16.84
C VAL A 194 6.92 -25.77 -15.64
N ALA A 195 6.07 -24.78 -15.90
CA ALA A 195 5.35 -24.09 -14.85
C ALA A 195 4.41 -25.06 -14.10
N PRO A 196 4.28 -24.93 -12.76
CA PRO A 196 3.37 -25.77 -11.99
C PRO A 196 1.92 -25.76 -12.47
N ASP A 197 1.45 -24.61 -12.96
CA ASP A 197 0.15 -24.45 -13.60
C ASP A 197 0.35 -24.04 -15.08
N PRO A 198 -0.11 -24.86 -16.04
CA PRO A 198 0.08 -24.61 -17.47
C PRO A 198 -0.88 -23.55 -18.04
N ASN A 199 -1.80 -22.99 -17.25
CA ASN A 199 -2.83 -22.06 -17.75
C ASN A 199 -2.33 -20.61 -17.96
N GLY A 200 -1.11 -20.30 -17.52
CA GLY A 200 -0.51 -18.98 -17.73
C GLY A 200 0.57 -18.96 -18.81
N HIS A 201 1.27 -17.82 -18.89
CA HIS A 201 2.32 -17.59 -19.88
C HIS A 201 3.67 -17.45 -19.17
N PRO A 202 4.48 -18.51 -19.09
CA PRO A 202 5.81 -18.42 -18.51
C PRO A 202 6.72 -17.51 -19.36
N ILE A 203 7.85 -17.11 -18.78
CA ILE A 203 8.87 -16.37 -19.51
C ILE A 203 9.30 -17.22 -20.72
N PRO A 204 9.29 -16.68 -21.95
CA PRO A 204 9.69 -17.45 -23.12
C PRO A 204 11.12 -17.99 -22.99
N ALA A 205 11.31 -19.27 -23.32
CA ALA A 205 12.60 -19.95 -23.17
C ALA A 205 13.75 -19.26 -23.92
N PHE A 206 13.49 -18.64 -25.07
CA PHE A 206 14.50 -17.86 -25.80
C PHE A 206 14.98 -16.63 -25.01
N LEU A 207 14.09 -16.00 -24.23
CA LEU A 207 14.43 -14.83 -23.42
C LEU A 207 15.22 -15.24 -22.18
N MET A 208 14.87 -16.36 -21.54
CA MET A 208 15.67 -16.96 -20.46
C MET A 208 17.08 -17.34 -20.95
N ARG A 209 17.20 -17.95 -22.14
CA ARG A 209 18.50 -18.22 -22.77
C ARG A 209 19.29 -16.94 -22.99
N LEU A 210 18.66 -15.89 -23.50
CA LEU A 210 19.31 -14.60 -23.72
C LEU A 210 19.87 -14.03 -22.40
N PHE A 211 19.09 -14.04 -21.32
CA PHE A 211 19.54 -13.58 -20.01
C PHE A 211 20.72 -14.41 -19.47
N ALA A 212 20.62 -15.74 -19.51
CA ALA A 212 21.70 -16.63 -19.06
C ALA A 212 23.00 -16.41 -19.86
N GLN A 213 22.89 -16.31 -21.19
CA GLN A 213 24.03 -16.08 -22.09
C GLN A 213 24.68 -14.70 -21.91
N CYS A 214 23.90 -13.69 -21.51
CA CYS A 214 24.44 -12.37 -21.19
C CYS A 214 25.13 -12.39 -19.81
N TYR A 215 24.50 -13.01 -18.81
CA TYR A 215 24.94 -12.95 -17.42
C TYR A 215 26.14 -13.84 -17.11
N VAL A 216 26.21 -15.05 -17.67
CA VAL A 216 27.25 -16.05 -17.37
C VAL A 216 28.32 -16.03 -18.48
N PRO A 217 29.54 -15.50 -18.23
CA PRO A 217 30.60 -15.52 -19.21
C PRO A 217 31.01 -16.93 -19.62
N SER A 218 31.56 -17.07 -20.84
CA SER A 218 32.15 -18.32 -21.28
C SER A 218 33.30 -18.74 -20.36
N GLY A 219 33.31 -20.00 -19.94
CA GLY A 219 34.33 -20.57 -19.04
C GLY A 219 34.05 -20.38 -17.54
N VAL A 220 32.97 -19.69 -17.16
CA VAL A 220 32.47 -19.65 -15.79
C VAL A 220 31.56 -20.86 -15.55
N ASP A 221 31.73 -21.52 -14.40
CA ASP A 221 30.87 -22.63 -13.99
C ASP A 221 29.47 -22.09 -13.66
N PRO A 222 28.42 -22.44 -14.42
CA PRO A 222 27.06 -21.99 -14.13
C PRO A 222 26.51 -22.55 -12.81
N TRP A 223 27.14 -23.58 -12.25
CA TRP A 223 26.79 -24.15 -10.95
C TRP A 223 27.48 -23.45 -9.77
N ASP A 224 28.30 -22.43 -10.01
CA ASP A 224 28.83 -21.57 -8.96
C ASP A 224 27.65 -21.10 -8.08
N PRO A 225 27.68 -21.31 -6.75
CA PRO A 225 26.57 -20.97 -5.87
C PRO A 225 26.20 -19.48 -5.85
N ARG A 226 27.07 -18.60 -6.35
CA ARG A 226 26.79 -17.17 -6.56
C ARG A 226 25.98 -16.89 -7.84
N ILE A 227 25.90 -17.87 -8.74
CA ILE A 227 25.08 -17.87 -9.97
C ILE A 227 23.83 -18.72 -9.75
N SER A 228 24.00 -19.90 -9.15
CA SER A 228 22.95 -20.87 -8.85
C SER A 228 22.85 -21.11 -7.34
N PRO A 229 22.13 -20.26 -6.57
CA PRO A 229 21.94 -20.42 -5.13
C PRO A 229 21.39 -21.79 -4.70
N SER A 230 20.75 -22.54 -5.60
CA SER A 230 20.37 -23.95 -5.37
C SER A 230 21.57 -24.87 -5.10
N ARG A 231 22.81 -24.43 -5.35
CA ARG A 231 24.05 -25.16 -5.05
C ARG A 231 24.76 -24.69 -3.78
N ALA A 232 24.30 -23.61 -3.15
CA ALA A 232 24.90 -23.12 -1.92
C ALA A 232 24.73 -24.12 -0.77
N ASN A 233 25.70 -24.15 0.14
CA ASN A 233 25.60 -24.95 1.36
C ASN A 233 24.45 -24.41 2.21
N VAL A 234 23.56 -25.30 2.67
CA VAL A 234 22.42 -24.95 3.54
C VAL A 234 22.87 -24.19 4.78
N ASP A 235 24.07 -24.49 5.30
CA ASP A 235 24.63 -23.84 6.47
C ASP A 235 25.04 -22.39 6.25
N GLY A 236 25.23 -21.99 4.99
CA GLY A 236 25.55 -20.62 4.61
C GLY A 236 24.35 -19.68 4.69
N PHE A 237 23.11 -20.19 4.65
CA PHE A 237 21.91 -19.34 4.67
C PHE A 237 21.61 -18.77 6.07
N PRO A 238 21.04 -17.55 6.14
CA PRO A 238 20.64 -16.92 7.39
C PRO A 238 19.53 -17.72 8.10
N PRO A 239 19.27 -17.45 9.39
CA PRO A 239 18.28 -18.19 10.18
C PRO A 239 16.85 -18.03 9.65
N ARG A 240 16.55 -16.94 8.92
CA ARG A 240 15.21 -16.65 8.37
C ARG A 240 15.28 -16.51 6.86
N VAL A 241 14.59 -17.38 6.14
CA VAL A 241 14.57 -17.40 4.67
C VAL A 241 13.13 -17.36 4.20
N LEU A 242 12.84 -16.42 3.31
CA LEU A 242 11.61 -16.37 2.55
C LEU A 242 11.90 -16.63 1.07
N ILE A 243 11.19 -17.58 0.46
CA ILE A 243 11.14 -17.79 -0.99
C ILE A 243 9.69 -17.79 -1.46
N ILE A 244 9.36 -16.87 -2.36
CA ILE A 244 8.07 -16.83 -3.06
C ILE A 244 8.22 -17.29 -4.49
N THR A 245 7.25 -18.05 -4.98
CA THR A 245 7.20 -18.52 -6.37
C THR A 245 5.83 -18.19 -6.98
N ALA A 246 5.68 -18.34 -8.30
CA ALA A 246 4.43 -18.08 -9.00
C ALA A 246 3.98 -19.31 -9.80
N ALA A 247 2.71 -19.66 -9.75
CA ALA A 247 2.23 -20.92 -10.32
C ALA A 247 2.37 -21.00 -11.86
N TYR A 248 2.28 -19.87 -12.57
CA TYR A 248 2.50 -19.83 -14.02
C TYR A 248 3.97 -19.62 -14.40
N ASP A 249 4.89 -19.64 -13.43
CA ASP A 249 6.31 -19.43 -13.64
C ASP A 249 7.08 -20.77 -13.68
N SER A 250 7.83 -20.98 -14.76
CA SER A 250 8.70 -22.14 -14.94
C SER A 250 9.84 -22.23 -13.90
N LEU A 251 10.15 -21.13 -13.21
CA LEU A 251 11.17 -21.07 -12.16
C LEU A 251 10.65 -21.52 -10.78
N ALA A 252 9.34 -21.73 -10.64
CA ALA A 252 8.75 -21.99 -9.32
C ALA A 252 9.24 -23.30 -8.68
N VAL A 253 9.39 -24.35 -9.48
CA VAL A 253 9.78 -25.68 -8.97
C VAL A 253 11.16 -25.63 -8.31
N GLU A 254 12.14 -25.01 -8.95
CA GLU A 254 13.50 -24.92 -8.40
C GLU A 254 13.58 -24.08 -7.13
N GLY A 255 12.81 -22.98 -7.05
CA GLY A 255 12.73 -22.15 -5.85
C GLY A 255 12.11 -22.91 -4.67
N GLU A 256 11.08 -23.72 -4.92
CA GLU A 256 10.42 -24.53 -3.91
C GLU A 256 11.28 -25.70 -3.44
N GLU A 257 12.04 -26.32 -4.33
CA GLU A 257 13.03 -27.35 -3.98
C GLU A 257 14.11 -26.79 -3.05
N LEU A 258 14.61 -25.58 -3.33
CA LEU A 258 15.53 -24.88 -2.43
C LEU A 258 14.88 -24.62 -1.07
N ALA A 259 13.66 -24.09 -1.04
CA ALA A 259 12.93 -23.83 0.21
C ALA A 259 12.71 -25.11 1.03
N ALA A 260 12.35 -26.22 0.38
CA ALA A 260 12.20 -27.52 1.04
C ALA A 260 13.52 -27.99 1.66
N ARG A 261 14.62 -27.94 0.91
CA ARG A 261 15.94 -28.35 1.41
C ARG A 261 16.40 -27.51 2.62
N LEU A 262 16.08 -26.22 2.63
CA LEU A 262 16.42 -25.34 3.76
C LEU A 262 15.54 -25.62 4.99
N ARG A 263 14.24 -25.95 4.81
CA ARG A 263 13.33 -26.34 5.90
C ARG A 263 13.79 -27.60 6.64
N ASP A 264 14.39 -28.54 5.92
CA ASP A 264 14.85 -29.80 6.51
C ASP A 264 16.08 -29.64 7.42
N THR A 265 16.65 -28.43 7.52
CA THR A 265 17.81 -28.15 8.37
C THR A 265 17.39 -27.48 9.70
N PRO A 266 17.70 -28.07 10.87
CA PRO A 266 17.30 -27.53 12.18
C PRO A 266 17.82 -26.11 12.44
N GLY A 267 17.07 -25.33 13.22
CA GLY A 267 17.46 -23.99 13.65
C GLY A 267 17.19 -22.87 12.65
N ARG A 268 16.44 -23.17 11.58
CA ARG A 268 16.02 -22.21 10.55
C ARG A 268 14.50 -22.07 10.50
N THR A 269 14.03 -20.85 10.27
CA THR A 269 12.65 -20.54 9.91
C THR A 269 12.62 -20.26 8.42
N VAL A 270 11.99 -21.17 7.66
CA VAL A 270 11.94 -21.07 6.20
C VAL A 270 10.49 -21.08 5.74
N VAL A 271 10.09 -20.00 5.08
CA VAL A 271 8.79 -19.87 4.44
C VAL A 271 9.01 -20.02 2.94
N GLY A 272 8.39 -21.04 2.36
CA GLY A 272 8.40 -21.29 0.92
C GLY A 272 6.96 -21.36 0.44
N GLU A 273 6.53 -20.39 -0.36
CA GLU A 273 5.13 -20.24 -0.75
C GLU A 273 4.97 -19.92 -2.24
N ARG A 274 3.95 -20.54 -2.84
CA ARG A 274 3.57 -20.32 -4.23
C ARG A 274 2.34 -19.43 -4.33
N MET A 275 2.45 -18.41 -5.17
CA MET A 275 1.35 -17.58 -5.64
C MET A 275 0.58 -18.31 -6.73
N GLU A 276 -0.58 -18.88 -6.39
CA GLU A 276 -1.43 -19.52 -7.40
C GLU A 276 -1.93 -18.48 -8.41
N ARG A 277 -2.13 -18.92 -9.65
CA ARG A 277 -2.67 -18.09 -10.75
C ARG A 277 -1.90 -16.79 -11.03
N CYS A 278 -0.63 -16.75 -10.67
CA CYS A 278 0.26 -15.62 -10.92
C CYS A 278 1.40 -16.01 -11.88
N SER A 279 1.73 -15.08 -12.76
CA SER A 279 2.86 -15.13 -13.71
C SER A 279 4.14 -14.58 -13.08
N HIS A 280 5.29 -14.85 -13.70
CA HIS A 280 6.52 -14.17 -13.32
C HIS A 280 6.32 -12.64 -13.40
N VAL A 281 6.78 -11.90 -12.38
CA VAL A 281 6.62 -10.43 -12.30
C VAL A 281 5.16 -9.95 -12.21
N TRP A 282 4.26 -10.76 -11.65
CA TRP A 282 2.84 -10.36 -11.48
C TRP A 282 2.71 -9.01 -10.75
N ASP A 283 3.56 -8.75 -9.75
CA ASP A 283 3.56 -7.54 -8.92
C ASP A 283 3.88 -6.25 -9.68
N LYS A 284 4.39 -6.33 -10.92
CA LYS A 284 4.74 -5.14 -11.73
C LYS A 284 3.92 -5.05 -13.02
N LEU A 285 3.42 -6.18 -13.52
CA LEU A 285 2.78 -6.27 -14.85
C LEU A 285 1.29 -6.58 -14.79
N ALA A 286 0.75 -6.88 -13.60
CA ALA A 286 -0.66 -7.16 -13.46
C ALA A 286 -1.53 -5.99 -13.95
N GLN A 287 -2.61 -6.31 -14.63
CA GLN A 287 -3.56 -5.31 -15.13
C GLN A 287 -4.73 -5.15 -14.16
N PRO A 288 -5.21 -3.92 -13.91
CA PRO A 288 -6.40 -3.68 -13.11
C PRO A 288 -7.57 -4.61 -13.44
N GLY A 289 -8.16 -5.22 -12.41
CA GLY A 289 -9.28 -6.16 -12.56
C GLY A 289 -8.89 -7.59 -12.92
N THR A 290 -7.59 -7.90 -13.02
CA THR A 290 -7.12 -9.30 -13.10
C THR A 290 -6.87 -9.85 -11.70
N TYR A 291 -6.89 -11.18 -11.58
CA TYR A 291 -6.52 -11.87 -10.34
C TYR A 291 -5.10 -11.51 -9.88
N GLU A 292 -4.15 -11.36 -10.81
CA GLU A 292 -2.78 -10.95 -10.53
C GLU A 292 -2.70 -9.54 -9.95
N TRP A 293 -3.60 -8.65 -10.38
CA TRP A 293 -3.69 -7.29 -9.86
C TRP A 293 -4.32 -7.28 -8.47
N GLU A 294 -5.35 -8.10 -8.25
CA GLU A 294 -5.90 -8.31 -6.92
C GLU A 294 -4.83 -8.88 -5.98
N ALA A 295 -4.06 -9.87 -6.41
CA ALA A 295 -2.93 -10.42 -5.66
C ALA A 295 -1.88 -9.33 -5.34
N THR A 296 -1.67 -8.37 -6.25
CA THR A 296 -0.73 -7.24 -6.06
C THR A 296 -1.29 -6.17 -5.12
N GLU A 297 -2.50 -5.65 -5.36
CA GLU A 297 -3.17 -4.62 -4.55
C GLU A 297 -3.51 -5.09 -3.13
N HIS A 298 -3.94 -6.35 -2.98
CA HIS A 298 -4.26 -6.91 -1.67
C HIS A 298 -2.98 -7.20 -0.87
N SER A 299 -1.87 -7.52 -1.54
CA SER A 299 -0.55 -7.59 -0.90
C SER A 299 -0.06 -6.21 -0.41
N GLY A 300 -0.54 -5.12 -1.02
CA GLY A 300 -0.26 -3.74 -0.61
C GLY A 300 -1.12 -3.20 0.54
N ASN A 301 -2.32 -3.75 0.78
CA ASN A 301 -3.34 -3.08 1.60
C ASN A 301 -3.70 -3.75 2.94
N HIS A 302 -3.19 -4.93 3.32
CA HIS A 302 -3.55 -5.56 4.61
C HIS A 302 -2.39 -6.27 5.31
N GLY A 303 -2.12 -5.86 6.55
CA GLY A 303 -1.34 -6.62 7.52
C GLY A 303 -0.85 -5.81 8.72
N THR A 304 -1.67 -5.62 9.75
CA THR A 304 -1.23 -5.25 11.10
C THR A 304 -1.84 -6.24 12.10
N ASN A 305 -1.03 -7.24 12.46
CA ASN A 305 -0.98 -7.95 13.73
C ASN A 305 -0.13 -9.20 13.53
N PHE A 306 1.16 -9.04 13.20
CA PHE A 306 2.09 -10.18 13.18
C PHE A 306 3.58 -9.77 13.10
N TRP A 307 3.95 -8.48 13.17
CA TRP A 307 5.29 -8.05 12.77
C TRP A 307 6.34 -8.02 13.89
N ASP A 308 5.94 -8.16 15.15
CA ASP A 308 6.84 -8.00 16.30
C ASP A 308 7.64 -9.25 16.69
N GLU A 309 7.23 -10.46 16.27
CA GLU A 309 7.85 -11.70 16.79
C GLU A 309 9.09 -12.19 15.99
N TYR A 310 9.33 -11.70 14.77
CA TYR A 310 10.36 -12.26 13.85
C TYR A 310 11.34 -11.27 13.21
N GLY A 311 11.39 -10.00 13.62
CA GLY A 311 12.41 -9.05 13.17
C GLY A 311 12.36 -8.60 11.71
N VAL A 312 11.65 -9.31 10.81
CA VAL A 312 11.02 -8.88 9.54
C VAL A 312 9.99 -9.98 9.21
N ASN A 313 8.69 -9.80 9.47
CA ASN A 313 7.74 -10.93 9.37
C ASN A 313 7.11 -11.16 7.97
N ALA A 314 7.90 -11.74 7.07
CA ALA A 314 7.46 -12.35 5.82
C ALA A 314 6.21 -13.27 5.93
N GLU A 315 5.96 -13.97 7.03
CA GLU A 315 4.96 -15.04 7.11
C GLU A 315 3.50 -14.54 7.09
N GLY A 316 3.23 -13.33 7.59
CA GLY A 316 1.89 -12.72 7.59
C GLY A 316 1.45 -12.19 6.23
N TYR A 317 2.39 -11.61 5.48
CA TYR A 317 2.22 -11.23 4.07
C TYR A 317 1.87 -12.44 3.19
N LEU A 318 2.22 -13.66 3.63
CA LEU A 318 2.18 -14.88 2.83
C LEU A 318 1.03 -15.82 3.18
N ARG A 319 0.76 -16.04 4.47
CA ARG A 319 -0.49 -16.72 4.87
C ARG A 319 -1.75 -16.05 4.29
N TYR A 320 -1.67 -14.75 3.99
CA TYR A 320 -2.71 -13.99 3.30
C TYR A 320 -2.72 -14.24 1.78
N MET A 321 -1.55 -14.15 1.12
CA MET A 321 -1.37 -14.45 -0.30
C MET A 321 -1.81 -15.88 -0.69
N TYR A 322 -1.54 -16.89 0.16
CA TYR A 322 -1.95 -18.30 -0.03
C TYR A 322 -3.45 -18.60 0.11
N ARG A 323 -4.17 -17.92 1.02
CA ARG A 323 -5.60 -18.19 1.27
C ARG A 323 -6.50 -17.72 0.12
N SER A 324 -6.11 -16.64 -0.54
CA SER A 324 -6.77 -16.11 -1.73
C SER A 324 -6.51 -16.93 -3.00
N SER A 325 -5.55 -17.86 -2.97
CA SER A 325 -5.02 -18.53 -4.15
C SER A 325 -5.61 -19.93 -4.40
N ARG A 326 -6.15 -20.61 -3.38
CA ARG A 326 -6.75 -21.96 -3.51
C ARG A 326 -8.26 -22.04 -3.60
N GLY A 327 -9.01 -20.95 -3.42
CA GLY A 327 -10.48 -21.02 -3.33
C GLY A 327 -11.01 -21.92 -2.19
N ILE A 328 -10.14 -22.42 -1.32
CA ILE A 328 -10.48 -23.19 -0.12
C ILE A 328 -10.81 -22.17 0.97
N ARG A 329 -12.11 -22.04 1.27
CA ARG A 329 -12.54 -21.47 2.55
C ARG A 329 -11.94 -22.32 3.68
N PRO A 330 -11.27 -21.73 4.67
CA PRO A 330 -10.88 -22.50 5.85
C PRO A 330 -12.13 -22.90 6.63
N THR A 331 -12.43 -24.20 6.70
CA THR A 331 -13.22 -24.78 7.78
C THR A 331 -12.30 -25.07 8.94
N THR A 332 -12.19 -24.15 9.88
CA THR A 332 -11.94 -24.45 11.29
C THR A 332 -12.66 -23.40 12.10
N SER A 333 -13.52 -23.89 12.98
CA SER A 333 -14.23 -23.14 14.02
C SER A 333 -13.35 -22.03 14.60
N VAL A 334 -13.69 -20.80 14.28
CA VAL A 334 -13.34 -19.63 15.06
C VAL A 334 -14.67 -18.97 15.36
N ASN A 335 -14.86 -18.69 16.65
CA ASN A 335 -15.96 -17.94 17.20
C ASN A 335 -16.24 -16.70 16.33
N PRO A 336 -17.48 -16.45 15.91
CA PRO A 336 -17.80 -15.39 14.96
C PRO A 336 -17.97 -14.07 15.69
N SER A 337 -16.86 -13.43 16.07
CA SER A 337 -16.95 -12.16 16.77
C SER A 337 -15.73 -11.29 16.53
N HIS A 338 -15.88 -10.43 15.53
CA HIS A 338 -15.45 -9.03 15.55
C HIS A 338 -16.01 -8.38 14.28
N LYS A 339 -17.11 -7.64 14.46
CA LYS A 339 -17.74 -6.81 13.43
C LYS A 339 -17.10 -5.42 13.48
N THR A 340 -16.39 -5.01 12.45
CA THR A 340 -16.15 -3.57 12.21
C THR A 340 -17.19 -3.08 11.21
N VAL A 341 -18.23 -2.43 11.74
CA VAL A 341 -19.24 -1.74 10.96
C VAL A 341 -18.80 -0.29 10.77
N TYR A 342 -18.43 0.10 9.55
CA TYR A 342 -18.26 1.52 9.21
C TYR A 342 -19.64 2.13 8.91
N VAL A 343 -20.18 2.92 9.84
CA VAL A 343 -21.33 3.81 9.59
C VAL A 343 -20.82 5.22 9.35
N HIS A 344 -21.14 5.79 8.18
CA HIS A 344 -20.84 7.18 7.83
C HIS A 344 -21.66 8.14 8.71
N SER A 345 -20.97 9.14 9.26
CA SER A 345 -21.45 10.41 9.83
C SER A 345 -22.98 10.63 9.81
N GLN A 346 -23.65 10.29 10.91
CA GLN A 346 -24.97 10.82 11.26
C GLN A 346 -24.94 11.31 12.71
N LEU A 347 -24.93 12.63 12.89
CA LEU A 347 -25.31 13.23 14.16
C LEU A 347 -26.83 13.09 14.33
N LEU A 348 -27.25 12.48 15.43
CA LEU A 348 -28.65 12.22 15.78
C LEU A 348 -29.18 13.22 16.82
N THR A 349 -30.49 13.51 16.76
CA THR A 349 -31.44 13.25 17.86
C THR A 349 -32.89 13.31 17.34
N THR A 350 -33.75 12.48 17.93
CA THR A 350 -35.12 12.10 17.57
C THR A 350 -36.22 13.01 18.15
N HIS A 351 -37.40 13.02 17.48
CA HIS A 351 -38.81 13.24 17.91
C HIS A 351 -39.70 14.26 17.12
N PRO A 352 -41.04 14.10 17.07
CA PRO A 352 -41.79 13.61 15.90
C PRO A 352 -42.42 14.69 15.00
N ALA A 353 -42.70 14.27 13.76
CA ALA A 353 -43.71 14.72 12.81
C ALA A 353 -43.92 16.23 12.58
N HIS A 354 -43.53 16.70 11.38
CA HIS A 354 -44.36 17.61 10.59
C HIS A 354 -43.98 17.52 9.11
N PRO A 355 -44.92 17.22 8.19
CA PRO A 355 -44.69 17.32 6.76
C PRO A 355 -44.78 18.80 6.34
N ASP A 356 -44.12 19.11 5.23
CA ASP A 356 -44.10 20.38 4.49
C ASP A 356 -43.30 21.54 5.11
N PHE A 357 -42.19 21.91 4.49
CA PHE A 357 -41.78 23.32 4.42
C PHE A 357 -41.15 23.68 3.05
N PRO A 358 -41.44 24.89 2.53
CA PRO A 358 -41.32 25.29 1.13
C PRO A 358 -39.91 25.82 0.80
N PRO A 359 -39.61 26.22 -0.46
CA PRO A 359 -38.29 26.75 -0.83
C PRO A 359 -38.02 28.03 -0.04
N SER A 360 -36.99 28.04 0.80
CA SER A 360 -36.68 29.22 1.61
C SER A 360 -35.96 30.28 0.78
N ASN A 361 -36.70 31.34 0.43
CA ASN A 361 -36.17 32.66 0.10
C ASN A 361 -35.37 33.21 1.29
N ILE A 362 -34.06 32.92 1.33
CA ILE A 362 -33.11 33.66 2.16
C ILE A 362 -32.14 34.34 1.20
N PRO A 363 -32.16 35.67 1.05
CA PRO A 363 -31.19 36.34 0.20
C PRO A 363 -29.80 36.24 0.83
N PRO A 364 -28.73 36.04 0.04
CA PRO A 364 -27.37 36.03 0.56
C PRO A 364 -27.03 37.44 1.04
N ASN A 365 -26.83 37.63 2.35
CA ASN A 365 -26.28 38.87 2.87
C ASN A 365 -24.75 38.69 3.05
N PRO A 366 -23.88 39.27 2.18
CA PRO A 366 -22.48 38.88 2.12
C PRO A 366 -21.56 39.54 3.15
N GLN A 367 -22.04 40.37 4.07
CA GLN A 367 -21.16 41.39 4.66
C GLN A 367 -20.72 41.29 6.12
N HIS A 368 -21.19 40.39 6.98
CA HIS A 368 -20.68 40.32 8.36
C HIS A 368 -20.65 38.88 8.88
N TYR A 369 -19.45 38.31 9.02
CA TYR A 369 -19.22 37.07 9.78
C TYR A 369 -18.10 37.28 10.81
N PRO A 370 -18.22 36.73 12.02
CA PRO A 370 -17.53 37.25 13.20
C PRO A 370 -16.05 36.89 13.22
N ASN A 371 -15.23 37.86 13.64
CA ASN A 371 -13.87 37.64 14.13
C ASN A 371 -13.81 36.41 15.05
N LYS A 372 -12.85 35.51 14.81
CA LYS A 372 -12.42 34.37 15.66
C LYS A 372 -13.49 33.96 16.69
N MET A 373 -14.39 33.02 16.36
CA MET A 373 -15.35 32.49 17.34
C MET A 373 -14.57 32.01 18.58
N PRO A 374 -14.65 32.71 19.71
CA PRO A 374 -13.90 32.30 20.89
C PRO A 374 -14.57 31.05 21.45
N LEU A 375 -13.76 30.04 21.74
CA LEU A 375 -14.23 28.85 22.43
C LEU A 375 -14.77 29.28 23.81
N LYS A 376 -15.91 28.71 24.23
CA LYS A 376 -16.50 29.04 25.54
C LYS A 376 -15.52 28.73 26.68
N PRO A 377 -15.53 29.52 27.78
CA PRO A 377 -14.76 29.18 28.98
C PRO A 377 -15.08 27.77 29.45
N GLY A 378 -14.05 27.01 29.86
CA GLY A 378 -14.18 25.60 30.27
C GLY A 378 -13.87 24.59 29.17
N PHE A 379 -13.58 25.04 27.94
CA PHE A 379 -13.13 24.15 26.86
C PHE A 379 -11.79 24.60 26.30
N THR A 380 -11.00 23.65 25.80
CA THR A 380 -9.72 23.91 25.13
C THR A 380 -9.71 23.24 23.76
N LEU A 381 -9.33 23.99 22.73
CA LEU A 381 -9.10 23.46 21.39
C LEU A 381 -7.65 23.02 21.28
N ALA A 382 -7.40 21.82 20.75
CA ALA A 382 -6.04 21.35 20.50
C ALA A 382 -5.96 20.51 19.21
N PRO A 383 -4.77 20.41 18.60
CA PRO A 383 -4.53 19.41 17.57
C PRO A 383 -4.56 18.01 18.19
N ILE A 384 -4.83 17.01 17.37
CA ILE A 384 -4.76 15.61 17.80
C ILE A 384 -3.41 15.02 17.36
N PRO A 385 -2.53 14.62 18.30
CA PRO A 385 -1.26 14.00 17.96
C PRO A 385 -1.47 12.54 17.50
N PRO A 386 -0.62 11.99 16.61
CA PRO A 386 -0.71 10.59 16.20
C PRO A 386 -0.13 9.67 17.28
N THR A 387 -0.87 9.50 18.37
CA THR A 387 -0.51 8.60 19.49
C THR A 387 -1.60 7.54 19.72
N PRO A 388 -1.25 6.37 20.29
CA PRO A 388 -2.24 5.37 20.68
C PRO A 388 -3.31 5.91 21.63
N GLU A 389 -2.94 6.84 22.52
CA GLU A 389 -3.87 7.49 23.43
C GLU A 389 -4.87 8.39 22.69
N ALA A 390 -4.38 9.21 21.76
CA ALA A 390 -5.24 10.04 20.92
C ALA A 390 -6.19 9.21 20.04
N SER A 391 -5.68 8.09 19.50
CA SER A 391 -6.47 7.12 18.76
C SER A 391 -7.59 6.55 19.61
N ARG A 392 -7.29 6.04 20.82
CA ARG A 392 -8.30 5.54 21.76
C ARG A 392 -9.38 6.58 22.07
N HIS A 393 -8.99 7.84 22.25
CA HIS A 393 -9.95 8.92 22.48
C HIS A 393 -10.86 9.21 21.29
N ILE A 394 -10.32 9.23 20.07
CA ILE A 394 -11.14 9.36 18.85
C ILE A 394 -12.08 8.17 18.73
N SER A 395 -11.56 6.95 18.85
CA SER A 395 -12.37 5.74 18.71
C SER A 395 -13.47 5.67 19.77
N ALA A 396 -13.22 6.12 21.01
CA ALA A 396 -14.26 6.22 22.04
C ALA A 396 -15.36 7.23 21.66
N ILE A 397 -14.96 8.37 21.07
CA ILE A 397 -15.91 9.37 20.58
C ILE A 397 -16.71 8.83 19.38
N GLU A 398 -16.05 8.18 18.43
CA GLU A 398 -16.67 7.56 17.24
C GLU A 398 -17.63 6.43 17.63
N ARG A 399 -17.28 5.57 18.60
CA ARG A 399 -18.19 4.54 19.12
C ARG A 399 -19.43 5.14 19.76
N SER A 400 -19.26 6.19 20.56
CA SER A 400 -20.39 6.96 21.10
C SER A 400 -21.27 7.49 19.96
N ALA A 401 -20.68 7.92 18.84
CA ALA A 401 -21.41 8.35 17.65
C ALA A 401 -22.17 7.20 16.97
N ILE A 402 -21.51 6.06 16.77
CA ILE A 402 -22.06 4.87 16.11
C ILE A 402 -23.24 4.32 16.90
N HIS A 403 -23.05 4.11 18.20
CA HIS A 403 -24.08 3.57 19.09
C HIS A 403 -25.34 4.42 19.05
N GLN A 404 -25.19 5.75 19.04
CA GLN A 404 -26.32 6.64 18.85
C GLN A 404 -26.91 6.46 17.46
N SER A 405 -26.12 6.58 16.38
CA SER A 405 -26.57 6.56 14.98
C SER A 405 -27.39 5.31 14.60
N ASN A 406 -27.10 4.18 15.24
CA ASN A 406 -27.80 2.91 15.04
C ASN A 406 -29.28 2.96 15.43
N ASP A 407 -29.71 3.99 16.16
CA ASP A 407 -31.08 4.13 16.65
C ASP A 407 -32.01 4.93 15.71
N THR A 408 -31.57 5.25 14.48
CA THR A 408 -32.43 5.90 13.47
C THR A 408 -33.35 4.91 12.76
N SER A 409 -34.51 5.40 12.30
CA SER A 409 -35.38 4.64 11.37
C SER A 409 -34.64 4.25 10.09
N PHE A 410 -33.80 5.13 9.55
CA PHE A 410 -32.99 4.86 8.37
C PHE A 410 -32.02 3.69 8.57
N VAL A 411 -31.27 3.67 9.68
CA VAL A 411 -30.33 2.58 9.97
C VAL A 411 -31.07 1.27 10.19
N ARG A 412 -32.22 1.28 10.89
CA ARG A 412 -33.07 0.08 11.02
C ARG A 412 -33.49 -0.50 9.67
N LEU A 413 -33.88 0.34 8.71
CA LEU A 413 -34.24 -0.10 7.36
C LEU A 413 -33.05 -0.64 6.56
N ILE A 414 -31.85 -0.06 6.73
CA ILE A 414 -30.61 -0.61 6.16
C ILE A 414 -30.36 -2.02 6.67
N TRP A 415 -30.70 -2.33 7.91
CA TRP A 415 -30.52 -3.66 8.50
C TRP A 415 -31.79 -4.52 8.45
N ASN A 416 -32.73 -4.22 7.53
CA ASN A 416 -33.98 -4.98 7.35
C ASN A 416 -34.78 -5.18 8.67
N ASN A 417 -34.77 -4.18 9.55
CA ASN A 417 -35.38 -4.20 10.89
C ASN A 417 -34.86 -5.30 11.83
N SER A 418 -33.73 -5.93 11.49
CA SER A 418 -32.99 -6.86 12.35
C SER A 418 -31.61 -6.26 12.58
N PRO A 419 -31.45 -5.35 13.57
CA PRO A 419 -30.12 -4.85 13.91
C PRO A 419 -29.22 -6.04 14.24
N PRO A 420 -27.91 -5.96 13.97
CA PRO A 420 -26.97 -7.00 14.41
C PRO A 420 -27.18 -7.25 15.92
N ASP A 421 -27.42 -8.51 16.31
CA ASP A 421 -27.77 -8.93 17.68
C ASP A 421 -27.08 -8.07 18.77
N GLU A 422 -27.90 -7.45 19.62
CA GLU A 422 -27.46 -6.63 20.76
C GLU A 422 -26.99 -7.47 21.96
N THR A 423 -26.95 -8.81 21.84
CA THR A 423 -26.77 -9.75 22.97
C THR A 423 -25.40 -10.39 23.09
N GLU A 424 -24.47 -10.09 22.19
CA GLU A 424 -23.06 -10.36 22.42
C GLU A 424 -22.39 -9.09 22.97
N GLU A 425 -22.71 -8.76 24.23
CA GLU A 425 -21.70 -8.21 25.14
C GLU A 425 -20.64 -9.30 25.29
N GLU A 426 -19.82 -9.52 24.25
CA GLU A 426 -18.50 -10.09 24.50
C GLU A 426 -17.80 -9.13 25.44
N GLU A 427 -17.21 -9.68 26.50
CA GLU A 427 -16.34 -8.94 27.41
C GLU A 427 -15.42 -8.05 26.58
N GLU A 428 -15.77 -6.76 26.52
CA GLU A 428 -15.09 -5.75 25.74
C GLU A 428 -13.67 -5.69 26.29
N ASP A 429 -12.72 -6.17 25.50
CA ASP A 429 -11.30 -5.96 25.79
C ASP A 429 -10.91 -4.60 25.19
N PRO A 430 -10.77 -3.53 25.99
CA PRO A 430 -10.32 -2.23 25.50
C PRO A 430 -8.89 -2.27 24.93
N GLU A 431 -8.16 -3.38 25.05
CA GLU A 431 -6.85 -3.60 24.43
C GLU A 431 -6.94 -4.15 22.99
N ASN A 432 -8.13 -4.55 22.52
CA ASN A 432 -8.33 -5.21 21.22
C ASN A 432 -8.84 -4.25 20.11
N GLU A 433 -9.04 -2.98 20.45
CA GLU A 433 -9.22 -1.93 19.45
C GLU A 433 -7.89 -1.69 18.78
N ASP A 434 -7.76 -2.05 17.50
CA ASP A 434 -6.58 -1.76 16.69
C ASP A 434 -6.32 -0.23 16.68
N PRO A 435 -5.46 0.30 17.57
CA PRO A 435 -5.18 1.72 17.63
C PRO A 435 -4.37 2.10 16.39
N PHE A 436 -3.78 1.12 15.69
CA PHE A 436 -2.96 1.36 14.51
C PHE A 436 -3.80 1.84 13.34
N HIS A 437 -5.06 1.40 13.16
CA HIS A 437 -5.92 1.95 12.11
C HIS A 437 -6.20 3.44 12.30
N ALA A 438 -6.56 3.86 13.50
CA ALA A 438 -6.83 5.26 13.79
C ALA A 438 -5.53 6.08 13.92
N ILE A 439 -4.41 5.49 14.36
CA ILE A 439 -3.07 6.11 14.25
C ILE A 439 -2.66 6.33 12.80
N ASP A 440 -2.90 5.39 11.89
CA ASP A 440 -2.58 5.52 10.46
C ASP A 440 -3.43 6.62 9.83
N MET A 441 -4.71 6.68 10.18
CA MET A 441 -5.58 7.78 9.80
C MET A 441 -5.08 9.13 10.33
N LEU A 442 -4.67 9.21 11.60
CA LEU A 442 -4.07 10.38 12.23
C LEU A 442 -2.73 10.78 11.59
N SER A 443 -1.95 9.80 11.15
CA SER A 443 -0.61 9.97 10.57
C SER A 443 -0.65 10.36 9.10
N ASN A 444 -1.79 10.19 8.43
CA ASN A 444 -1.96 10.61 7.04
C ASN A 444 -1.87 12.15 6.92
N PRO A 445 -0.87 12.69 6.21
CA PRO A 445 -0.66 14.14 6.12
C PRO A 445 -1.77 14.87 5.37
N ALA A 446 -2.60 14.16 4.59
CA ALA A 446 -3.79 14.74 3.97
C ALA A 446 -4.88 15.04 5.02
N ASN A 447 -4.89 14.33 6.14
CA ASN A 447 -5.87 14.53 7.19
C ASN A 447 -5.44 15.65 8.15
N LYS A 448 -6.43 16.37 8.68
CA LYS A 448 -6.30 17.43 9.68
C LYS A 448 -7.36 17.19 10.73
N TYR A 449 -6.89 16.94 11.95
CA TYR A 449 -7.74 16.65 13.09
C TYR A 449 -7.64 17.75 14.13
N SER A 450 -8.77 18.04 14.77
CA SER A 450 -8.85 18.94 15.91
C SER A 450 -9.84 18.39 16.92
N TRP A 451 -9.51 18.47 18.21
CA TRP A 451 -10.42 18.13 19.30
C TRP A 451 -10.73 19.33 20.18
N ILE A 452 -11.87 19.27 20.83
CA ILE A 452 -12.20 20.14 21.95
C ILE A 452 -12.20 19.26 23.20
N ILE A 453 -11.42 19.68 24.18
CA ILE A 453 -11.26 19.05 25.49
C ILE A 453 -12.09 19.83 26.51
N ASP A 454 -12.81 19.15 27.39
CA ASP A 454 -13.35 19.73 28.61
C ASP A 454 -12.20 20.01 29.59
N SER A 455 -11.96 21.29 29.90
CA SER A 455 -10.85 21.72 30.75
C SER A 455 -10.96 21.24 32.20
N ALA A 456 -12.16 20.88 32.67
CA ALA A 456 -12.34 20.37 34.03
C ALA A 456 -11.92 18.90 34.16
N THR A 457 -12.21 18.09 33.13
CA THR A 457 -12.01 16.63 33.15
C THR A 457 -10.81 16.17 32.33
N GLY A 458 -10.26 17.04 31.47
CA GLY A 458 -9.23 16.67 30.50
C GLY A 458 -9.74 15.75 29.39
N THR A 459 -11.06 15.50 29.31
CA THR A 459 -11.63 14.51 28.39
C THR A 459 -11.98 15.16 27.05
N PRO A 460 -11.68 14.52 25.91
CA PRO A 460 -12.14 14.96 24.60
C PRO A 460 -13.66 14.86 24.46
N VAL A 461 -14.31 15.96 24.06
CA VAL A 461 -15.79 16.07 23.99
C VAL A 461 -16.32 16.35 22.58
N ALA A 462 -15.46 16.79 21.68
CA ALA A 462 -15.78 16.95 20.26
C ALA A 462 -14.52 16.80 19.41
N TYR A 463 -14.69 16.38 18.16
CA TYR A 463 -13.60 16.39 17.20
C TYR A 463 -14.11 16.68 15.77
N GLY A 464 -13.21 17.21 14.94
CA GLY A 464 -13.44 17.44 13.53
C GLY A 464 -12.29 16.85 12.71
N TRP A 465 -12.65 16.12 11.65
CA TRP A 465 -11.74 15.54 10.69
C TRP A 465 -11.93 16.16 9.32
N TRP A 466 -10.91 16.88 8.89
CA TRP A 466 -10.78 17.43 7.55
C TRP A 466 -9.76 16.64 6.74
N GLN A 467 -9.96 16.52 5.43
CA GLN A 467 -9.01 15.89 4.53
C GLN A 467 -8.78 16.79 3.31
N HIS A 468 -7.53 17.09 3.00
CA HIS A 468 -7.14 17.81 1.79
C HIS A 468 -6.71 16.80 0.73
N ALA A 469 -7.55 16.58 -0.28
CA ALA A 469 -7.31 15.56 -1.30
C ALA A 469 -7.79 16.02 -2.68
N LYS A 470 -7.33 15.33 -3.73
CA LYS A 470 -7.86 15.54 -5.09
C LYS A 470 -9.31 15.08 -5.12
N GLY A 471 -10.15 15.80 -5.87
CA GLY A 471 -11.42 15.25 -6.31
C GLY A 471 -11.16 13.97 -7.11
N LYS A 472 -12.01 12.95 -6.91
CA LYS A 472 -12.00 11.73 -7.73
C LYS A 472 -12.98 11.87 -8.90
N THR A 473 -12.67 11.24 -10.02
CA THR A 473 -13.56 11.13 -11.18
C THR A 473 -14.77 10.23 -10.89
N GLU A 474 -15.81 10.28 -11.73
CA GLU A 474 -16.96 9.36 -11.62
C GLU A 474 -16.54 7.90 -11.66
N GLU A 475 -15.56 7.56 -12.49
CA GLU A 475 -15.03 6.20 -12.62
C GLU A 475 -14.28 5.78 -11.35
N GLU A 476 -13.40 6.63 -10.82
CA GLU A 476 -12.68 6.38 -9.57
C GLU A 476 -13.64 6.24 -8.37
N TRP A 477 -14.69 7.07 -8.32
CA TRP A 477 -15.75 6.96 -7.31
C TRP A 477 -16.59 5.70 -7.47
N ALA A 478 -16.94 5.31 -8.71
CA ALA A 478 -17.68 4.09 -8.99
C ALA A 478 -16.89 2.85 -8.55
N ILE A 479 -15.58 2.79 -8.84
CA ILE A 479 -14.67 1.74 -8.37
C ILE A 479 -14.60 1.74 -6.85
N THR A 480 -14.37 2.91 -6.23
CA THR A 480 -14.29 3.05 -4.77
C THR A 480 -15.59 2.59 -4.09
N TYR A 481 -16.75 2.91 -4.69
CA TYR A 481 -18.06 2.55 -4.16
C TYR A 481 -18.40 1.07 -4.35
N ALA A 482 -18.10 0.51 -5.53
CA ALA A 482 -18.34 -0.89 -5.84
C ALA A 482 -17.56 -1.82 -4.91
N ASN A 483 -16.34 -1.42 -4.53
CA ASN A 483 -15.46 -2.19 -3.65
C ASN A 483 -15.74 -2.00 -2.15
N ARG A 484 -16.77 -1.23 -1.76
CA ARG A 484 -17.14 -1.13 -0.35
C ARG A 484 -17.73 -2.43 0.14
N TYR A 485 -17.17 -2.92 1.25
CA TYR A 485 -17.76 -4.02 1.99
C TYR A 485 -19.19 -3.69 2.40
N ARG A 486 -20.12 -4.62 2.13
CA ARG A 486 -21.52 -4.55 2.53
C ARG A 486 -21.81 -5.80 3.37
N PRO A 487 -21.98 -5.67 4.70
CA PRO A 487 -22.31 -6.77 5.60
C PRO A 487 -23.46 -7.65 5.10
N GLU A 488 -23.40 -8.93 5.43
CA GLU A 488 -24.52 -9.85 5.21
C GLU A 488 -25.72 -9.42 6.07
N GLY A 489 -26.91 -9.34 5.46
CA GLY A 489 -28.11 -8.77 6.09
C GLY A 489 -28.39 -7.29 5.78
N MET A 490 -27.41 -6.56 5.21
CA MET A 490 -27.60 -5.15 4.82
C MET A 490 -28.45 -5.02 3.53
N ASN A 491 -29.40 -4.08 3.52
CA ASN A 491 -30.18 -3.68 2.36
C ASN A 491 -29.30 -2.89 1.37
N LYS A 492 -28.64 -3.63 0.48
CA LYS A 492 -27.70 -3.08 -0.50
C LYS A 492 -28.34 -2.07 -1.44
N ALA A 493 -29.59 -2.31 -1.83
CA ALA A 493 -30.30 -1.45 -2.78
C ALA A 493 -30.70 -0.10 -2.15
N LEU A 494 -31.11 -0.08 -0.87
CA LEU A 494 -31.29 1.18 -0.13
C LEU A 494 -29.96 1.92 0.08
N MET A 495 -28.86 1.19 0.32
CA MET A 495 -27.52 1.79 0.39
C MET A 495 -27.07 2.41 -0.94
N ASP A 496 -27.37 1.77 -2.06
CA ASP A 496 -27.08 2.27 -3.41
C ASP A 496 -27.93 3.51 -3.74
N ALA A 497 -29.22 3.47 -3.42
CA ALA A 497 -30.12 4.61 -3.61
C ALA A 497 -29.68 5.85 -2.82
N THR A 498 -29.05 5.66 -1.66
CA THR A 498 -28.63 6.74 -0.76
C THR A 498 -27.16 7.09 -0.96
N SER A 499 -26.25 6.29 -0.42
CA SER A 499 -24.82 6.56 -0.42
C SER A 499 -24.23 6.47 -1.82
N GLY A 500 -24.64 5.49 -2.64
CA GLY A 500 -24.22 5.39 -4.04
C GLY A 500 -24.56 6.66 -4.84
N ALA A 501 -25.79 7.15 -4.70
CA ALA A 501 -26.21 8.41 -5.34
C ALA A 501 -25.41 9.63 -4.86
N ARG A 502 -25.07 9.71 -3.56
CA ARG A 502 -24.20 10.77 -3.02
C ARG A 502 -22.81 10.74 -3.65
N PHE A 503 -22.20 9.56 -3.79
CA PHE A 503 -20.88 9.42 -4.41
C PHE A 503 -20.85 9.90 -5.85
N LEU A 504 -21.83 9.49 -6.66
CA LEU A 504 -21.91 9.88 -8.07
C LEU A 504 -22.14 11.38 -8.24
N LYS A 505 -23.00 12.00 -7.42
CA LYS A 505 -23.22 13.45 -7.45
C LYS A 505 -21.99 14.22 -7.00
N ARG A 506 -21.31 13.76 -5.94
CA ARG A 506 -20.04 14.34 -5.49
C ARG A 506 -18.99 14.27 -6.60
N ALA A 507 -18.85 13.12 -7.26
CA ALA A 507 -17.94 12.95 -8.38
C ALA A 507 -18.21 13.99 -9.46
N LYS A 508 -19.47 14.12 -9.90
CA LYS A 508 -19.89 15.10 -10.91
C LYS A 508 -19.57 16.54 -10.52
N LEU A 509 -19.85 16.91 -9.28
CA LEU A 509 -19.58 18.26 -8.77
C LEU A 509 -18.09 18.57 -8.80
N LEU A 510 -17.24 17.62 -8.42
CA LEU A 510 -15.80 17.82 -8.31
C LEU A 510 -15.04 17.58 -9.63
N ASN A 511 -15.63 16.82 -10.56
CA ASN A 511 -15.08 16.55 -11.90
C ASN A 511 -15.19 17.75 -12.85
N THR A 512 -15.86 18.83 -12.45
CA THR A 512 -15.93 20.10 -13.21
C THR A 512 -14.77 21.06 -12.93
N GLN A 513 -13.88 20.72 -12.00
CA GLN A 513 -12.62 21.43 -11.79
C GLN A 513 -11.48 20.45 -12.08
N ASP A 514 -10.58 20.87 -12.96
CA ASP A 514 -9.34 20.20 -13.35
C ASP A 514 -8.88 19.16 -12.32
N THR A 515 -8.75 17.88 -12.70
CA THR A 515 -8.50 16.71 -11.81
C THR A 515 -7.23 16.82 -10.94
N LEU A 516 -6.46 17.88 -11.13
CA LEU A 516 -5.32 18.29 -10.33
C LEU A 516 -5.69 19.17 -9.10
N SER A 517 -6.92 19.67 -9.02
CA SER A 517 -7.37 20.63 -8.00
C SER A 517 -7.61 19.96 -6.65
N MET A 518 -6.95 20.49 -5.61
CA MET A 518 -7.14 20.08 -4.21
C MET A 518 -8.46 20.63 -3.66
N VAL A 519 -9.19 19.81 -2.91
CA VAL A 519 -10.41 20.19 -2.19
C VAL A 519 -10.25 19.83 -0.71
N SER A 520 -10.77 20.68 0.16
CA SER A 520 -10.83 20.45 1.61
C SER A 520 -12.16 19.80 1.99
N PHE A 521 -12.13 18.51 2.30
CA PHE A 521 -13.31 17.72 2.69
C PHE A 521 -13.48 17.76 4.20
N LEU A 522 -14.64 18.20 4.70
CA LEU A 522 -15.05 17.82 6.04
C LEU A 522 -15.55 16.37 5.98
N LYS A 523 -14.77 15.45 6.52
CA LYS A 523 -15.05 14.01 6.49
C LYS A 523 -15.95 13.62 7.64
N GLU A 524 -15.64 14.16 8.83
CA GLU A 524 -16.39 13.85 10.03
C GLU A 524 -16.39 15.03 10.99
N LEU A 525 -17.52 15.19 11.68
CA LEU A 525 -17.69 16.16 12.73
C LEU A 525 -18.57 15.51 13.81
N TYR A 526 -18.03 15.43 15.02
CA TYR A 526 -18.78 14.89 16.13
C TYR A 526 -18.65 15.74 17.39
N VAL A 527 -19.76 15.83 18.12
CA VAL A 527 -19.87 16.46 19.44
C VAL A 527 -20.70 15.53 20.30
N ARG A 528 -20.16 15.10 21.45
CA ARG A 528 -20.88 14.24 22.40
C ARG A 528 -22.22 14.90 22.81
N PRO A 529 -23.33 14.15 22.92
CA PRO A 529 -24.68 14.72 23.07
C PRO A 529 -24.83 15.79 24.15
N GLU A 530 -24.27 15.55 25.33
CA GLU A 530 -24.30 16.43 26.49
C GLU A 530 -23.55 17.76 26.27
N PHE A 531 -22.68 17.80 25.26
CA PHE A 531 -21.93 19.00 24.83
C PHE A 531 -22.47 19.64 23.54
N GLN A 532 -23.52 19.07 22.94
CA GLN A 532 -24.14 19.64 21.74
C GLN A 532 -24.84 20.98 22.03
N ARG A 533 -25.09 21.77 20.98
CA ARG A 533 -25.69 23.12 21.03
C ARG A 533 -24.91 24.14 21.87
N GLN A 534 -23.72 23.80 22.35
CA GLN A 534 -22.84 24.74 23.05
C GLN A 534 -21.93 25.54 22.11
N GLY A 535 -22.00 25.32 20.80
CA GLY A 535 -21.20 26.01 19.78
C GLY A 535 -19.92 25.30 19.37
N LEU A 536 -19.59 24.16 20.00
CA LEU A 536 -18.34 23.42 19.80
C LEU A 536 -18.14 22.95 18.35
N GLY A 537 -19.18 22.37 17.73
CA GLY A 537 -19.13 21.96 16.33
C GLY A 537 -18.92 23.15 15.37
N GLY A 538 -19.46 24.33 15.70
CA GLY A 538 -19.21 25.55 14.93
C GLY A 538 -17.75 25.98 14.98
N VAL A 539 -17.11 25.90 16.15
CA VAL A 539 -15.68 26.20 16.28
C VAL A 539 -14.84 25.26 15.41
N LEU A 540 -15.13 23.96 15.41
CA LEU A 540 -14.40 22.97 14.60
C LEU A 540 -14.59 23.20 13.09
N VAL A 541 -15.80 23.55 12.65
CA VAL A 541 -16.06 23.90 11.25
C VAL A 541 -15.35 25.18 10.86
N GLN A 542 -15.45 26.24 11.69
CA GLN A 542 -14.80 27.53 11.46
C GLN A 542 -13.28 27.37 11.29
N ARG A 543 -12.63 26.54 12.11
CA ARG A 543 -11.19 26.28 12.01
C ARG A 543 -10.81 25.59 10.71
N GLY A 544 -11.58 24.61 10.29
CA GLY A 544 -11.30 23.90 9.04
C GLY A 544 -11.52 24.76 7.80
N VAL A 545 -12.52 25.64 7.79
CA VAL A 545 -12.72 26.58 6.68
C VAL A 545 -11.66 27.69 6.66
N GLU A 546 -11.20 28.17 7.81
CA GLU A 546 -10.07 29.12 7.90
C GLU A 546 -8.78 28.50 7.33
N GLU A 547 -8.53 27.22 7.63
CA GLU A 547 -7.37 26.51 7.07
C GLU A 547 -7.52 26.26 5.57
N ALA A 548 -8.73 25.92 5.10
CA ALA A 548 -9.02 25.81 3.68
C ALA A 548 -8.76 27.14 2.95
N ASP A 549 -9.22 28.26 3.51
CA ASP A 549 -8.97 29.62 2.98
C ASP A 549 -7.47 29.94 2.92
N ARG A 550 -6.73 29.66 4.00
CA ARG A 550 -5.28 29.86 4.06
C ARG A 550 -4.55 29.09 2.96
N LEU A 551 -5.05 27.91 2.60
CA LEU A 551 -4.50 27.06 1.56
C LEU A 551 -5.05 27.36 0.16
N GLY A 552 -5.99 28.30 0.02
CA GLY A 552 -6.66 28.59 -1.24
C GLY A 552 -7.56 27.46 -1.73
N LEU A 553 -8.04 26.59 -0.84
CA LEU A 553 -8.82 25.41 -1.16
C LEU A 553 -10.32 25.67 -1.02
N GLN A 554 -11.09 25.19 -1.99
CA GLN A 554 -12.54 25.08 -1.81
C GLN A 554 -12.85 24.04 -0.73
N ALA A 555 -13.88 24.27 0.07
CA ALA A 555 -14.33 23.34 1.08
C ALA A 555 -15.62 22.63 0.64
N TYR A 556 -15.69 21.33 0.90
CA TYR A 556 -16.83 20.46 0.60
C TYR A 556 -17.29 19.73 1.86
N THR A 557 -18.61 19.61 2.04
CA THR A 557 -19.21 18.73 3.05
C THR A 557 -20.55 18.20 2.58
N GLU A 558 -21.01 17.13 3.23
CA GLU A 558 -22.40 16.68 3.14
C GLU A 558 -23.14 17.01 4.41
N ALA A 559 -24.43 17.31 4.28
CA ALA A 559 -25.25 17.72 5.41
C ALA A 559 -26.55 16.95 5.46
N SER A 560 -26.82 16.30 6.59
CA SER A 560 -28.20 15.94 6.94
C SER A 560 -29.04 17.20 7.14
N LYS A 561 -30.36 17.04 7.24
CA LYS A 561 -31.28 18.13 7.58
C LYS A 561 -30.85 18.90 8.83
N ASP A 562 -30.36 18.21 9.85
CA ASP A 562 -29.98 18.81 11.13
C ASP A 562 -28.61 19.51 11.09
N GLY A 563 -27.68 18.98 10.28
CA GLY A 563 -26.36 19.57 10.07
C GLY A 563 -26.36 20.78 9.13
N TYR A 564 -27.36 20.88 8.24
CA TYR A 564 -27.42 21.90 7.18
C TYR A 564 -27.21 23.34 7.69
N GLY A 565 -27.97 23.73 8.71
CA GLY A 565 -27.92 25.08 9.26
C GLY A 565 -26.57 25.43 9.90
N LEU A 566 -25.78 24.44 10.33
CA LEU A 566 -24.44 24.68 10.84
C LEU A 566 -23.50 25.12 9.71
N TYR A 567 -23.49 24.38 8.61
CA TYR A 567 -22.55 24.62 7.51
C TYR A 567 -22.86 25.91 6.75
N VAL A 568 -24.14 26.22 6.50
CA VAL A 568 -24.54 27.49 5.85
C VAL A 568 -24.05 28.71 6.63
N LYS A 569 -24.08 28.67 7.96
CA LYS A 569 -23.53 29.75 8.81
C LYS A 569 -22.02 29.98 8.63
N HIS A 570 -21.30 28.97 8.14
CA HIS A 570 -19.87 29.01 7.88
C HIS A 570 -19.56 29.27 6.38
N GLY A 571 -20.57 29.69 5.60
CA GLY A 571 -20.41 30.12 4.22
C GLY A 571 -20.49 28.99 3.19
N PHE A 572 -20.98 27.81 3.58
CA PHE A 572 -21.31 26.76 2.62
C PHE A 572 -22.63 27.03 1.92
N GLU A 573 -22.69 26.72 0.64
CA GLU A 573 -23.87 26.79 -0.21
C GLU A 573 -24.22 25.39 -0.71
N GLU A 574 -25.52 25.05 -0.72
CA GLU A 574 -25.97 23.78 -1.30
C GLU A 574 -25.88 23.86 -2.82
N VAL A 575 -25.13 22.93 -3.41
CA VAL A 575 -24.94 22.83 -4.86
C VAL A 575 -25.73 21.67 -5.46
N ASP A 576 -26.06 20.67 -4.66
CA ASP A 576 -26.89 19.54 -5.07
C ASP A 576 -27.51 18.84 -3.83
N ARG A 577 -28.45 17.92 -4.04
CA ARG A 577 -29.09 17.13 -3.00
C ARG A 577 -29.35 15.70 -3.46
N VAL A 578 -29.30 14.78 -2.51
CA VAL A 578 -29.83 13.42 -2.63
C VAL A 578 -31.01 13.28 -1.69
N THR A 579 -32.16 12.91 -2.22
CA THR A 579 -33.36 12.58 -1.43
C THR A 579 -33.87 11.21 -1.86
N VAL A 580 -34.09 10.33 -0.89
CA VAL A 580 -34.55 8.96 -1.11
C VAL A 580 -35.80 8.74 -0.28
N ASP A 581 -36.88 8.37 -0.96
CA ASP A 581 -38.09 7.88 -0.32
C ASP A 581 -37.82 6.54 0.37
N LEU A 582 -38.15 6.44 1.65
CA LEU A 582 -37.93 5.25 2.47
C LEU A 582 -39.14 4.31 2.45
N GLU A 583 -40.31 4.75 1.97
CA GLU A 583 -41.52 3.94 1.90
C GLU A 583 -41.34 2.64 1.08
N PRO A 584 -40.67 2.63 -0.09
CA PRO A 584 -40.38 1.40 -0.84
C PRO A 584 -39.52 0.37 -0.10
N TRP A 585 -38.88 0.79 1.00
CA TRP A 585 -37.94 -0.01 1.79
C TRP A 585 -38.50 -0.41 3.16
N GLY A 586 -39.77 -0.09 3.43
CA GLY A 586 -40.44 -0.39 4.72
C GLY A 586 -40.49 0.79 5.69
N GLY A 587 -40.13 2.00 5.25
CA GLY A 587 -40.34 3.25 5.99
C GLY A 587 -41.81 3.65 6.07
N LYS A 588 -42.13 4.60 6.95
CA LYS A 588 -43.49 5.14 7.07
C LYS A 588 -43.85 5.99 5.84
N PRO A 589 -45.14 6.11 5.48
CA PRO A 589 -45.56 6.97 4.37
C PRO A 589 -45.04 8.41 4.53
N GLY A 590 -44.38 8.92 3.49
CA GLY A 590 -43.75 10.25 3.48
C GLY A 590 -42.42 10.35 4.24
N GLU A 591 -41.86 9.24 4.71
CA GLU A 591 -40.54 9.19 5.32
C GLU A 591 -39.44 9.19 4.25
N TYR A 592 -38.47 10.10 4.36
CA TYR A 592 -37.37 10.22 3.41
C TYR A 592 -36.03 10.41 4.12
N ASN A 593 -34.96 9.98 3.47
CA ASN A 593 -33.60 10.37 3.82
C ASN A 593 -33.10 11.42 2.83
N SER A 594 -32.59 12.56 3.33
CA SER A 594 -32.10 13.64 2.49
C SER A 594 -30.77 14.20 2.98
N TYR A 595 -29.83 14.35 2.04
CA TYR A 595 -28.53 14.95 2.25
C TYR A 595 -28.26 16.04 1.24
N GLY A 596 -27.93 17.24 1.71
CA GLY A 596 -27.38 18.30 0.89
C GLY A 596 -25.90 18.05 0.61
N LEU A 597 -25.45 18.33 -0.60
CA LEU A 597 -24.05 18.42 -1.00
C LEU A 597 -23.70 19.90 -1.01
N LEU A 598 -22.76 20.29 -0.15
CA LEU A 598 -22.45 21.69 0.11
C LEU A 598 -21.02 22.02 -0.30
N MET A 599 -20.85 23.17 -0.93
CA MET A 599 -19.56 23.71 -1.35
C MET A 599 -19.37 25.11 -0.77
N ARG A 600 -18.12 25.47 -0.53
CA ARG A 600 -17.71 26.81 -0.13
C ARG A 600 -16.46 27.20 -0.93
N PRO A 601 -16.49 28.29 -1.72
CA PRO A 601 -15.29 28.76 -2.41
C PRO A 601 -14.23 29.22 -1.41
N ALA A 602 -12.96 29.09 -1.79
CA ALA A 602 -11.85 29.66 -1.03
C ALA A 602 -11.98 31.19 -0.98
N ARG A 603 -11.77 31.77 0.19
CA ARG A 603 -11.74 33.22 0.38
C ARG A 603 -10.29 33.65 0.58
N THR A 604 -9.86 34.64 -0.20
CA THR A 604 -8.54 35.30 -0.11
C THR A 604 -8.48 36.31 1.02
#